data_AF-A9A1L8-F1
#
_entry.id   AF-A9A1L8-F1
#
_cell.length_a   1.000
_cell.length_b   1.000
_cell.length_c   1.000
_cell.angle_alpha   90.00
_cell.angle_beta   90.00
_cell.angle_gamma   90.00
#
_symmetry.space_group_name_H-M   'P 1'
#
loop_
_entity.id
_entity.type
_entity.pdbx_description
1 polymer ?
#
loop_
_entity_poly.entity_id
_entity_poly.type
_entity_poly.pdbx_seq_one_letter_code
_entity_poly.pdbx_strand_id
1 'polypeptide(L)'
;MNHKLFLGALYLLLIFGSTQIAYGGGSGSEESDIIFINQNYFKVQLETSPSILEGNEEHVTFDITTINDDTGQVVLGVEHKVEIFDGQGNLIVEFDAYSPDEKLRTLIIPSSNVNFSGETAENDAWLASNDSPLTIEAPLFLEGGLIDVQMTLLSIENEPVSETETPFQIMFTMGEFIPFSIDIDDVTHDLMFATYFDKIDNFHYDQRDKKLTAQMLFDWNEDFIESIPFVHAEYYIPKTVDIFENHDIMLTVNDISYFGTIDRSGNEEIVVHFLLSSKKLLKMIDENPPELNDKMIFGIQSGKLRDVQKSDASLENGDKVIQLSSEEDWKFHLSLTPKGKINPGNDVTMHIEFHDPISNVIIQQNVYDLDVFLNGRIIESKQGLEAHDGTDSVKINFDQVGAALVRISNVNNFDTSGEFSFKVSEPKEELIGDHFVDIGIGTSLPGCETDNSCYLPASLTIEPNQIVLWDNKDSSAHTVTSGTPDEGSSGIFDSGVVAAGEKFSFKFEENGTFDYYCTLHPWMIGSVTVGETKPAVPAWIKNNAGWWAEGAIDDDAFVQGIQFLIKENVLLIPATSSGENSGSNEIPAWIKNNAGWWAEGAIDDDAFVQGIQFLITNGILQV
;
A
#
# COMPACT_ATOMS: atom_id res chain seq x y z
N MET A 1 -24.65 -28.71 -63.78
CA MET A 1 -24.82 -30.11 -63.33
C MET A 1 -23.43 -30.71 -63.20
N ASN A 2 -22.94 -30.84 -61.96
CA ASN A 2 -21.96 -31.83 -61.48
C ASN A 2 -21.24 -31.27 -60.25
N HIS A 3 -21.66 -31.79 -59.10
CA HIS A 3 -20.99 -31.69 -57.82
C HIS A 3 -19.59 -32.30 -57.89
N LYS A 4 -18.60 -31.62 -57.32
CA LYS A 4 -17.46 -32.26 -56.67
C LYS A 4 -17.39 -31.74 -55.25
N LEU A 5 -17.82 -32.58 -54.31
CA LEU A 5 -17.54 -32.43 -52.89
C LEU A 5 -16.01 -32.50 -52.71
N PHE A 6 -15.42 -31.46 -52.11
CA PHE A 6 -14.14 -31.56 -51.44
C PHE A 6 -14.46 -31.72 -49.95
N LEU A 7 -14.38 -32.95 -49.44
CA LEU A 7 -14.30 -33.22 -48.01
C LEU A 7 -12.87 -32.83 -47.59
N GLY A 8 -12.70 -31.63 -47.04
CA GLY A 8 -11.52 -31.27 -46.28
C GLY A 8 -11.69 -31.79 -44.85
N ALA A 9 -10.91 -32.80 -44.49
CA ALA A 9 -10.88 -33.34 -43.14
C ALA A 9 -10.44 -32.26 -42.15
N LEU A 10 -11.29 -31.97 -41.16
CA LEU A 10 -10.95 -31.16 -40.00
C LEU A 10 -10.02 -32.01 -39.13
N TYR A 11 -8.70 -31.83 -39.28
CA TYR A 11 -7.75 -32.30 -38.28
C TYR A 11 -7.90 -31.40 -37.06
N LEU A 12 -8.68 -31.87 -36.08
CA LEU A 12 -8.62 -31.34 -34.72
C LEU A 12 -7.25 -31.78 -34.16
N LEU A 13 -6.24 -30.92 -34.29
CA LEU A 13 -5.04 -31.03 -33.47
C LEU A 13 -5.47 -30.70 -32.03
N LEU A 14 -5.88 -31.74 -31.29
CA LEU A 14 -5.79 -31.73 -29.85
C LEU A 14 -4.31 -31.68 -29.52
N ILE A 15 -3.79 -30.47 -29.35
CA ILE A 15 -2.55 -30.26 -28.63
C ILE A 15 -2.87 -30.69 -27.20
N PHE A 16 -2.57 -31.95 -26.88
CA PHE A 16 -2.33 -32.33 -25.50
C PHE A 16 -1.14 -31.47 -25.07
N GLY A 17 -1.43 -30.34 -24.43
CA GLY A 17 -0.43 -29.68 -23.61
C GLY A 17 0.02 -30.73 -22.62
N SER A 18 1.30 -31.11 -22.70
CA SER A 18 1.95 -31.77 -21.60
C SER A 18 1.78 -30.85 -20.40
N THR A 19 0.87 -31.20 -19.48
CA THR A 19 0.92 -30.65 -18.14
C THR A 19 2.32 -30.98 -17.64
N GLN A 20 3.18 -29.97 -17.53
CA GLN A 20 4.34 -30.12 -16.66
C GLN A 20 3.74 -30.39 -15.29
N ILE A 21 3.94 -31.61 -14.80
CA ILE A 21 3.60 -31.97 -13.44
C ILE A 21 4.54 -31.11 -12.59
N ALA A 22 3.95 -30.15 -11.87
CA ALA A 22 4.69 -29.38 -10.89
C ALA A 22 5.01 -30.33 -9.74
N TYR A 23 6.28 -30.71 -9.60
CA TYR A 23 6.78 -31.47 -8.46
C TYR A 23 6.68 -30.57 -7.20
N GLY A 24 5.92 -31.04 -6.21
CA GLY A 24 5.43 -30.25 -5.08
C GLY A 24 6.39 -30.23 -3.90
N GLY A 25 7.54 -29.58 -4.05
CA GLY A 25 8.56 -29.48 -2.99
C GLY A 25 8.13 -28.62 -1.79
N GLY A 26 7.76 -29.32 -0.72
CA GLY A 26 7.42 -28.76 0.59
C GLY A 26 6.12 -29.28 1.21
N SER A 27 5.37 -30.14 0.51
CA SER A 27 4.08 -30.68 0.98
C SER A 27 4.19 -31.92 1.89
N GLY A 28 5.41 -32.46 2.03
CA GLY A 28 5.64 -33.75 2.70
C GLY A 28 5.24 -34.96 1.87
N SER A 29 4.95 -34.81 0.57
CA SER A 29 4.62 -35.91 -0.35
C SER A 29 5.32 -35.73 -1.70
N GLU A 30 5.94 -36.79 -2.21
CA GLU A 30 6.57 -36.82 -3.54
C GLU A 30 6.27 -38.12 -4.29
N GLU A 31 6.29 -38.08 -5.62
CA GLU A 31 6.07 -39.25 -6.49
C GLU A 31 7.30 -39.52 -7.36
N SER A 32 7.59 -40.80 -7.60
CA SER A 32 8.65 -41.25 -8.51
C SER A 32 8.24 -41.13 -9.98
N ASP A 33 9.23 -41.27 -10.86
CA ASP A 33 8.99 -41.62 -12.26
C ASP A 33 8.22 -42.96 -12.40
N ILE A 34 7.60 -43.14 -13.56
CA ILE A 34 6.83 -44.34 -13.91
C ILE A 34 7.74 -45.42 -14.48
N ILE A 35 7.72 -46.62 -13.91
CA ILE A 35 8.51 -47.77 -14.35
C ILE A 35 7.60 -48.90 -14.84
N PHE A 36 7.98 -49.55 -15.94
CA PHE A 36 7.25 -50.68 -16.52
C PHE A 36 7.72 -52.02 -15.93
N ILE A 37 6.80 -52.74 -15.28
CA ILE A 37 7.09 -53.98 -14.55
C ILE A 37 5.99 -55.00 -14.85
N ASN A 38 6.35 -56.24 -15.19
CA ASN A 38 5.40 -57.36 -15.37
C ASN A 38 4.12 -57.00 -16.19
N GLN A 39 4.28 -56.23 -17.29
CA GLN A 39 3.21 -55.78 -18.20
C GLN A 39 2.35 -54.59 -17.74
N ASN A 40 2.62 -53.99 -16.58
CA ASN A 40 1.95 -52.79 -16.12
C ASN A 40 2.95 -51.66 -15.84
N TYR A 41 2.46 -50.43 -15.79
CA TYR A 41 3.19 -49.26 -15.37
C TYR A 41 2.91 -48.97 -13.89
N PHE A 42 3.95 -48.72 -13.13
CA PHE A 42 3.87 -48.41 -11.70
C PHE A 42 4.62 -47.14 -11.39
N LYS A 43 4.21 -46.48 -10.30
CA LYS A 43 4.96 -45.42 -9.65
C LYS A 43 4.86 -45.61 -8.14
N VAL A 44 5.75 -44.96 -7.41
CA VAL A 44 5.76 -44.97 -5.95
C VAL A 44 5.55 -43.55 -5.45
N GLN A 45 4.72 -43.40 -4.42
CA GLN A 45 4.52 -42.16 -3.69
C GLN A 45 5.12 -42.31 -2.29
N LEU A 46 5.90 -41.31 -1.87
CA LEU A 46 6.45 -41.19 -0.54
C LEU A 46 5.73 -40.05 0.20
N GLU A 47 5.26 -40.31 1.42
CA GLU A 47 4.63 -39.31 2.28
C GLU A 47 5.28 -39.30 3.67
N THR A 48 5.41 -38.11 4.27
CA THR A 48 5.94 -37.93 5.62
C THR A 48 4.98 -37.15 6.52
N SER A 49 4.99 -37.46 7.82
CA SER A 49 4.27 -36.71 8.85
C SER A 49 5.11 -36.59 10.12
N PRO A 50 5.43 -35.37 10.59
CA PRO A 50 5.11 -34.08 9.97
C PRO A 50 5.85 -33.89 8.63
N SER A 51 5.36 -32.96 7.81
CA SER A 51 5.96 -32.62 6.50
C SER A 51 7.13 -31.63 6.59
N ILE A 52 7.31 -31.01 7.76
CA ILE A 52 8.36 -30.05 8.10
C ILE A 52 8.76 -30.32 9.55
N LEU A 53 10.06 -30.24 9.85
CA LEU A 53 10.61 -30.42 11.18
C LEU A 53 10.60 -29.11 11.99
N GLU A 54 10.26 -29.23 13.26
CA GLU A 54 10.43 -28.25 14.33
C GLU A 54 11.70 -28.53 15.18
N GLY A 55 12.38 -29.66 14.94
CA GLY A 55 13.65 -30.04 15.58
C GLY A 55 13.50 -30.74 16.95
N ASN A 56 12.29 -31.19 17.28
CA ASN A 56 11.96 -31.86 18.55
C ASN A 56 11.12 -33.13 18.37
N GLU A 57 11.08 -33.65 17.15
CA GLU A 57 10.23 -34.77 16.75
C GLU A 57 10.57 -36.04 17.55
N GLU A 58 9.55 -36.68 18.13
CA GLU A 58 9.73 -38.01 18.70
C GLU A 58 9.94 -39.07 17.61
N HIS A 59 9.27 -38.89 16.46
CA HIS A 59 9.40 -39.71 15.25
C HIS A 59 8.81 -38.97 14.04
N VAL A 60 9.24 -39.38 12.85
CA VAL A 60 8.64 -39.01 11.56
C VAL A 60 7.98 -40.26 10.97
N THR A 61 6.68 -40.18 10.66
CA THR A 61 6.03 -41.23 9.88
C THR A 61 6.54 -41.13 8.45
N PHE A 62 6.95 -42.26 7.86
CA PHE A 62 7.47 -42.34 6.50
C PHE A 62 6.74 -43.50 5.79
N ASP A 63 5.80 -43.10 4.93
CA ASP A 63 4.82 -43.96 4.28
C ASP A 63 5.17 -44.10 2.79
N ILE A 64 5.30 -45.33 2.31
CA ILE A 64 5.49 -45.63 0.89
C ILE A 64 4.23 -46.30 0.32
N THR A 65 3.68 -45.73 -0.75
CA THR A 65 2.52 -46.27 -1.46
C THR A 65 2.90 -46.65 -2.89
N THR A 66 2.62 -47.89 -3.30
CA THR A 66 2.82 -48.32 -4.70
C THR A 66 1.51 -48.19 -5.47
N ILE A 67 1.55 -47.50 -6.61
CA ILE A 67 0.39 -47.19 -7.43
C ILE A 67 0.58 -47.82 -8.80
N ASN A 68 -0.43 -48.53 -9.27
CA ASN A 68 -0.51 -48.97 -10.66
C ASN A 68 -1.01 -47.79 -11.50
N ASP A 69 -0.13 -47.22 -12.33
CA ASP A 69 -0.39 -46.00 -13.12
C ASP A 69 -1.45 -46.24 -14.21
N ASP A 70 -1.52 -47.46 -14.76
CA ASP A 70 -2.51 -47.84 -15.76
C ASP A 70 -3.95 -47.77 -15.22
N THR A 71 -4.14 -48.07 -13.93
CA THR A 71 -5.46 -48.14 -13.28
C THR A 71 -5.73 -47.01 -12.30
N GLY A 72 -4.68 -46.31 -11.84
CA GLY A 72 -4.73 -45.35 -10.75
C GLY A 72 -5.02 -45.97 -9.38
N GLN A 73 -4.89 -47.29 -9.23
CA GLN A 73 -5.20 -48.00 -7.98
C GLN A 73 -3.94 -48.29 -7.17
N VAL A 74 -4.08 -48.21 -5.84
CA VAL A 74 -3.05 -48.66 -4.89
C VAL A 74 -2.90 -50.18 -4.97
N VAL A 75 -1.66 -50.64 -4.92
CA VAL A 75 -1.27 -52.05 -5.00
C VAL A 75 -1.04 -52.58 -3.59
N LEU A 76 -1.66 -53.72 -3.27
CA LEU A 76 -1.55 -54.36 -1.94
C LEU A 76 -0.57 -55.53 -1.98
N GLY A 77 -0.02 -55.90 -0.82
CA GLY A 77 0.86 -57.07 -0.69
C GLY A 77 2.16 -56.91 -1.47
N VAL A 78 2.81 -55.76 -1.28
CA VAL A 78 4.03 -55.38 -2.01
C VAL A 78 5.23 -55.53 -1.09
N GLU A 79 6.32 -56.07 -1.64
CA GLU A 79 7.60 -56.15 -0.95
C GLU A 79 8.61 -55.23 -1.63
N HIS A 80 9.24 -54.37 -0.83
CA HIS A 80 10.21 -53.38 -1.28
C HIS A 80 11.57 -53.68 -0.67
N LYS A 81 12.63 -53.55 -1.46
CA LYS A 81 13.96 -53.18 -0.96
C LYS A 81 14.03 -51.66 -0.95
N VAL A 82 14.29 -51.06 0.21
CA VAL A 82 14.39 -49.61 0.39
C VAL A 82 15.82 -49.25 0.77
N GLU A 83 16.41 -48.33 0.02
CA GLU A 83 17.73 -47.75 0.25
C GLU A 83 17.59 -46.24 0.36
N ILE A 84 18.02 -45.66 1.48
CA ILE A 84 17.98 -44.21 1.71
C ILE A 84 19.42 -43.70 1.80
N PHE A 85 19.75 -42.72 0.97
CA PHE A 85 21.04 -42.06 0.91
C PHE A 85 20.91 -40.60 1.38
N ASP A 86 21.99 -40.05 1.94
CA ASP A 86 22.09 -38.60 2.15
C ASP A 86 22.21 -37.85 0.81
N GLY A 87 22.07 -36.53 0.85
CA GLY A 87 22.24 -35.67 -0.34
C GLY A 87 23.64 -35.73 -0.98
N GLN A 88 24.63 -36.39 -0.35
CA GLN A 88 25.97 -36.63 -0.91
C GLN A 88 26.13 -38.05 -1.49
N GLY A 89 25.08 -38.87 -1.46
CA GLY A 89 25.05 -40.23 -2.01
C GLY A 89 25.63 -41.31 -1.09
N ASN A 90 25.82 -41.04 0.21
CA ASN A 90 26.19 -42.08 1.17
C ASN A 90 24.96 -42.83 1.67
N LEU A 91 25.01 -44.16 1.67
CA LEU A 91 23.93 -45.00 2.17
C LEU A 91 23.75 -44.83 3.69
N ILE A 92 22.54 -44.47 4.13
CA ILE A 92 22.17 -44.31 5.52
C ILE A 92 21.52 -45.59 6.06
N VAL A 93 20.48 -46.07 5.39
CA VAL A 93 19.70 -47.24 5.80
C VAL A 93 19.29 -48.07 4.59
N GLU A 94 19.38 -49.39 4.73
CA GLU A 94 18.92 -50.39 3.76
C GLU A 94 18.05 -51.41 4.50
N PHE A 95 16.88 -51.74 3.95
CA PHE A 95 16.02 -52.80 4.49
C PHE A 95 15.05 -53.36 3.44
N ASP A 96 14.71 -54.64 3.60
CA ASP A 96 13.60 -55.27 2.89
C ASP A 96 12.36 -55.25 3.78
N ALA A 97 11.24 -54.78 3.25
CA ALA A 97 9.98 -54.70 3.98
C ALA A 97 8.79 -55.10 3.11
N TYR A 98 7.85 -55.79 3.74
CA TYR A 98 6.60 -56.26 3.18
C TYR A 98 5.43 -55.46 3.76
N SER A 99 4.63 -54.90 2.85
CA SER A 99 3.38 -54.18 3.13
C SER A 99 2.17 -55.02 2.73
N PRO A 100 1.40 -55.59 3.68
CA PRO A 100 0.19 -56.34 3.38
C PRO A 100 -0.99 -55.46 2.96
N ASP A 101 -0.97 -54.18 3.35
CA ASP A 101 -2.04 -53.20 3.17
C ASP A 101 -1.65 -52.09 2.19
N GLU A 102 -2.37 -50.97 2.22
CA GLU A 102 -2.28 -49.89 1.22
C GLU A 102 -0.92 -49.19 1.18
N LYS A 103 -0.13 -49.27 2.26
CA LYS A 103 1.13 -48.55 2.37
C LYS A 103 2.11 -49.26 3.30
N LEU A 104 3.38 -49.21 2.92
CA LEU A 104 4.48 -49.58 3.79
C LEU A 104 4.68 -48.42 4.77
N ARG A 105 4.24 -48.61 6.02
CA ARG A 105 4.37 -47.59 7.07
C ARG A 105 5.57 -47.83 7.97
N THR A 106 6.43 -46.82 8.07
CA THR A 106 7.55 -46.80 9.02
C THR A 106 7.47 -45.61 9.96
N LEU A 107 8.01 -45.78 11.18
CA LEU A 107 8.25 -44.71 12.14
C LEU A 107 9.74 -44.52 12.26
N ILE A 108 10.26 -43.43 11.70
CA ILE A 108 11.68 -43.10 11.75
C ILE A 108 11.93 -42.26 13.00
N ILE A 109 12.71 -42.79 13.94
CA ILE A 109 13.13 -42.11 15.16
C ILE A 109 14.53 -41.53 14.91
N PRO A 110 14.70 -40.19 14.95
CA PRO A 110 16.01 -39.57 14.75
C PRO A 110 17.04 -40.07 15.77
N SER A 111 18.11 -40.72 15.30
CA SER A 111 19.13 -41.36 16.15
C SER A 111 20.50 -41.40 15.47
N SER A 112 21.58 -41.43 16.25
CA SER A 112 22.94 -41.54 15.66
C SER A 112 23.30 -42.94 15.17
N ASN A 113 22.52 -43.96 15.54
CA ASN A 113 22.76 -45.35 15.15
C ASN A 113 21.55 -45.91 14.42
N VAL A 114 21.80 -46.87 13.52
CA VAL A 114 20.75 -47.57 12.81
C VAL A 114 20.31 -48.79 13.62
N ASN A 115 19.04 -48.82 14.06
CA ASN A 115 18.41 -49.98 14.70
C ASN A 115 17.00 -50.19 14.15
N PHE A 116 16.58 -51.44 14.08
CA PHE A 116 15.23 -51.82 13.64
C PHE A 116 14.47 -52.49 14.78
N SER A 117 13.17 -52.19 14.88
CA SER A 117 12.26 -52.89 15.77
C SER A 117 10.89 -53.05 15.11
N GLY A 118 10.41 -54.29 15.06
CA GLY A 118 9.16 -54.64 14.38
C GLY A 118 8.97 -56.16 14.30
N GLU A 119 7.87 -56.57 13.67
CA GLU A 119 7.63 -57.96 13.30
C GLU A 119 8.30 -58.27 11.94
N THR A 120 8.57 -59.54 11.67
CA THR A 120 9.11 -60.00 10.37
C THR A 120 8.11 -60.95 9.71
N ALA A 121 8.03 -60.88 8.38
CA ALA A 121 7.30 -61.82 7.55
C ALA A 121 8.02 -63.20 7.48
N GLU A 122 7.40 -64.19 6.85
CA GLU A 122 7.93 -65.56 6.74
C GLU A 122 9.25 -65.65 5.94
N ASN A 123 9.56 -64.65 5.14
CA ASN A 123 10.75 -64.54 4.29
C ASN A 123 11.86 -63.66 4.92
N ASP A 124 11.79 -63.40 6.23
CA ASP A 124 12.70 -62.53 7.00
C ASP A 124 12.65 -61.03 6.65
N ALA A 125 11.80 -60.60 5.70
CA ALA A 125 11.52 -59.18 5.45
C ALA A 125 10.76 -58.56 6.64
N TRP A 126 10.95 -57.27 6.89
CA TRP A 126 10.21 -56.58 7.95
C TRP A 126 8.73 -56.43 7.57
N LEU A 127 7.83 -56.69 8.51
CA LEU A 127 6.41 -56.40 8.34
C LEU A 127 6.18 -54.92 8.67
N ALA A 128 5.70 -54.15 7.69
CA ALA A 128 5.43 -52.72 7.84
C ALA A 128 4.02 -52.42 7.32
N SER A 129 3.08 -52.23 8.25
CA SER A 129 1.65 -52.00 7.95
C SER A 129 1.10 -50.84 8.78
N ASN A 130 -0.12 -50.41 8.48
CA ASN A 130 -0.79 -49.35 9.24
C ASN A 130 -0.99 -49.69 10.73
N ASP A 131 -1.31 -50.95 11.04
CA ASP A 131 -1.59 -51.42 12.41
C ASP A 131 -0.32 -51.86 13.16
N SER A 132 0.73 -52.23 12.42
CA SER A 132 2.03 -52.66 12.96
C SER A 132 3.14 -52.05 12.11
N PRO A 133 3.53 -50.79 12.38
CA PRO A 133 4.54 -50.10 11.61
C PRO A 133 5.95 -50.58 11.98
N LEU A 134 6.86 -50.57 11.01
CA LEU A 134 8.29 -50.82 11.26
C LEU A 134 8.92 -49.59 11.91
N THR A 135 9.52 -49.74 13.08
CA THR A 135 10.23 -48.63 13.73
C THR A 135 11.73 -48.70 13.41
N ILE A 136 12.26 -47.60 12.90
CA ILE A 136 13.66 -47.47 12.47
C ILE A 136 14.28 -46.31 13.24
N GLU A 137 15.24 -46.60 14.10
CA GLU A 137 16.18 -45.58 14.59
C GLU A 137 17.23 -45.38 13.51
N ALA A 138 17.46 -44.16 13.03
CA ALA A 138 18.46 -43.88 11.99
C ALA A 138 18.90 -42.41 12.03
N PRO A 139 20.08 -42.06 11.47
CA PRO A 139 20.51 -40.67 11.33
C PRO A 139 19.77 -39.98 10.17
N LEU A 140 18.44 -39.99 10.27
CA LEU A 140 17.48 -39.37 9.38
C LEU A 140 16.64 -38.40 10.20
N PHE A 141 16.27 -37.26 9.60
CA PHE A 141 15.41 -36.24 10.20
C PHE A 141 15.91 -35.72 11.57
N LEU A 142 17.22 -35.80 11.81
CA LEU A 142 17.88 -35.06 12.89
C LEU A 142 17.88 -33.55 12.61
N GLU A 143 17.79 -33.20 11.34
CA GLU A 143 17.68 -31.87 10.76
C GLU A 143 16.96 -32.00 9.40
N GLY A 144 16.49 -30.87 8.86
CA GLY A 144 15.92 -30.84 7.52
C GLY A 144 16.98 -31.14 6.46
N GLY A 145 16.56 -31.56 5.27
CA GLY A 145 17.51 -31.80 4.19
C GLY A 145 16.99 -32.66 3.04
N LEU A 146 17.83 -32.79 2.01
CA LEU A 146 17.62 -33.68 0.88
C LEU A 146 18.07 -35.11 1.20
N ILE A 147 17.22 -36.07 0.89
CA ILE A 147 17.54 -37.50 0.87
C ILE A 147 17.19 -38.11 -0.49
N ASP A 148 17.96 -39.10 -0.91
CA ASP A 148 17.66 -39.92 -2.08
C ASP A 148 17.08 -41.25 -1.62
N VAL A 149 15.83 -41.51 -1.98
CA VAL A 149 15.11 -42.73 -1.62
C VAL A 149 14.99 -43.60 -2.85
N GLN A 150 15.68 -44.73 -2.84
CA GLN A 150 15.64 -45.73 -3.91
C GLN A 150 14.86 -46.95 -3.45
N MET A 151 13.90 -47.38 -4.26
CA MET A 151 12.99 -48.48 -3.93
C MET A 151 12.94 -49.49 -5.07
N THR A 152 13.23 -50.75 -4.77
CA THR A 152 13.11 -51.86 -5.73
C THR A 152 11.95 -52.76 -5.32
N LEU A 153 11.02 -53.03 -6.24
CA LEU A 153 9.94 -53.98 -5.99
C LEU A 153 10.46 -55.41 -6.09
N LEU A 154 10.39 -56.16 -4.99
CA LEU A 154 10.80 -57.57 -4.92
C LEU A 154 9.62 -58.49 -5.27
N SER A 155 8.42 -58.17 -4.76
CA SER A 155 7.18 -58.87 -5.08
C SER A 155 5.99 -57.92 -5.13
N ILE A 156 5.00 -58.26 -5.96
CA ILE A 156 3.72 -57.54 -6.10
C ILE A 156 2.60 -58.56 -5.92
N GLU A 157 1.63 -58.27 -5.06
CA GLU A 157 0.55 -59.20 -4.70
C GLU A 157 1.08 -60.57 -4.22
N ASN A 158 2.26 -60.59 -3.58
CA ASN A 158 3.04 -61.78 -3.17
C ASN A 158 3.64 -62.62 -4.31
N GLU A 159 3.60 -62.14 -5.56
CA GLU A 159 4.27 -62.79 -6.68
C GLU A 159 5.59 -62.07 -6.99
N PRO A 160 6.72 -62.80 -7.12
CA PRO A 160 8.01 -62.20 -7.42
C PRO A 160 7.99 -61.37 -8.70
N VAL A 161 8.63 -60.22 -8.66
CA VAL A 161 8.86 -59.39 -9.83
C VAL A 161 10.06 -59.94 -10.61
N SER A 162 9.98 -59.92 -11.95
CA SER A 162 11.14 -60.30 -12.79
C SER A 162 12.25 -59.25 -12.57
N GLU A 163 13.50 -59.65 -12.33
CA GLU A 163 14.64 -58.74 -12.04
C GLU A 163 14.56 -57.43 -12.85
N THR A 164 14.10 -56.36 -12.21
CA THR A 164 14.17 -55.00 -12.73
C THR A 164 15.43 -54.39 -12.15
N GLU A 165 16.43 -54.09 -12.99
CA GLU A 165 17.68 -53.45 -12.53
C GLU A 165 17.49 -51.97 -12.15
N THR A 166 16.31 -51.39 -12.37
CA THR A 166 16.05 -49.95 -12.17
C THR A 166 15.16 -49.72 -10.93
N PRO A 167 15.67 -49.09 -9.86
CA PRO A 167 14.86 -48.70 -8.72
C PRO A 167 13.96 -47.51 -9.06
N PHE A 168 12.84 -47.40 -8.35
CA PHE A 168 12.11 -46.14 -8.23
C PHE A 168 12.96 -45.17 -7.40
N GLN A 169 13.28 -44.01 -7.96
CA GLN A 169 14.08 -42.99 -7.29
C GLN A 169 13.19 -41.80 -6.94
N ILE A 170 13.29 -41.33 -5.70
CA ILE A 170 12.63 -40.11 -5.21
C ILE A 170 13.67 -39.26 -4.49
N MET A 171 13.94 -38.07 -5.04
CA MET A 171 14.70 -37.02 -4.36
C MET A 171 13.74 -36.28 -3.44
N PHE A 172 13.78 -36.58 -2.15
CA PHE A 172 12.83 -36.06 -1.17
C PHE A 172 13.48 -34.99 -0.29
N THR A 173 12.80 -33.85 -0.13
CA THR A 173 13.25 -32.78 0.75
C THR A 173 12.38 -32.67 2.00
N MET A 174 13.02 -32.71 3.16
CA MET A 174 12.38 -32.41 4.44
C MET A 174 12.68 -30.97 4.83
N GLY A 175 11.63 -30.17 5.04
CA GLY A 175 11.76 -28.80 5.53
C GLY A 175 12.14 -28.75 7.01
N GLU A 176 12.72 -27.63 7.46
CA GLU A 176 12.95 -27.33 8.88
C GLU A 176 12.67 -25.85 9.17
N PHE A 177 11.96 -25.58 10.27
CA PHE A 177 11.82 -24.23 10.83
C PHE A 177 12.92 -23.96 11.86
N ILE A 178 13.74 -22.95 11.59
CA ILE A 178 14.91 -22.60 12.38
C ILE A 178 14.68 -21.21 13.01
N PRO A 179 14.43 -21.12 14.32
CA PRO A 179 14.33 -19.84 15.01
C PRO A 179 15.71 -19.19 15.17
N PHE A 180 15.79 -17.88 14.96
CA PHE A 180 17.00 -17.09 15.21
C PHE A 180 16.62 -15.67 15.65
N SER A 181 17.55 -14.95 16.27
CA SER A 181 17.30 -13.58 16.70
C SER A 181 18.32 -12.61 16.11
N ILE A 182 17.89 -11.39 15.86
CA ILE A 182 18.75 -10.28 15.42
C ILE A 182 18.57 -9.08 16.34
N ASP A 183 19.63 -8.30 16.51
CA ASP A 183 19.57 -7.05 17.27
C ASP A 183 19.56 -5.85 16.32
N ILE A 184 18.54 -5.00 16.46
CA ILE A 184 18.39 -3.73 15.72
C ILE A 184 18.27 -2.62 16.76
N ASP A 185 19.22 -1.69 16.77
CA ASP A 185 19.23 -0.53 17.68
C ASP A 185 19.02 -0.92 19.16
N ASP A 186 19.73 -1.96 19.60
CA ASP A 186 19.66 -2.55 20.96
C ASP A 186 18.32 -3.23 21.31
N VAL A 187 17.47 -3.50 20.32
CA VAL A 187 16.23 -4.29 20.46
C VAL A 187 16.40 -5.64 19.77
N THR A 188 16.21 -6.72 20.52
CA THR A 188 16.23 -8.08 19.97
C THR A 188 14.89 -8.40 19.32
N HIS A 189 14.94 -8.92 18.09
CA HIS A 189 13.80 -9.40 17.34
C HIS A 189 13.98 -10.89 17.06
N ASP A 190 12.95 -11.68 17.37
CA ASP A 190 12.91 -13.11 17.06
C ASP A 190 12.32 -13.30 15.67
N LEU A 191 13.07 -13.97 14.81
CA LEU A 191 12.72 -14.30 13.44
C LEU A 191 12.73 -15.83 13.28
N MET A 192 12.21 -16.28 12.15
CA MET A 192 12.25 -17.69 11.79
C MET A 192 12.71 -17.83 10.34
N PHE A 193 13.45 -18.88 10.05
CA PHE A 193 13.88 -19.24 8.72
C PHE A 193 13.40 -20.64 8.40
N ALA A 194 12.82 -20.85 7.23
CA ALA A 194 12.55 -22.20 6.73
C ALA A 194 13.54 -22.57 5.64
N THR A 195 14.16 -23.74 5.75
CA THR A 195 14.98 -24.34 4.69
C THR A 195 14.39 -25.68 4.31
N TYR A 196 14.35 -25.98 3.01
CA TYR A 196 13.86 -27.25 2.48
C TYR A 196 14.96 -27.99 1.71
N PHE A 197 16.23 -27.69 1.96
CA PHE A 197 17.31 -28.26 1.17
C PHE A 197 18.46 -28.79 2.02
N ASP A 198 19.03 -27.93 2.87
CA ASP A 198 20.10 -28.31 3.79
C ASP A 198 20.09 -27.35 5.00
N LYS A 199 20.85 -27.69 6.03
CA LYS A 199 20.98 -26.95 7.28
C LYS A 199 21.51 -25.54 7.05
N ILE A 200 20.96 -24.58 7.79
CA ILE A 200 21.56 -23.25 7.91
C ILE A 200 22.69 -23.29 8.95
N ASP A 201 23.90 -22.98 8.51
CA ASP A 201 25.11 -22.92 9.34
C ASP A 201 25.13 -21.68 10.24
N ASN A 202 24.69 -20.54 9.70
CA ASN A 202 24.88 -19.24 10.33
C ASN A 202 23.87 -18.21 9.84
N PHE A 203 23.39 -17.39 10.78
CA PHE A 203 22.64 -16.17 10.52
C PHE A 203 23.49 -14.96 10.87
N HIS A 204 23.45 -13.92 10.04
CA HIS A 204 24.18 -12.67 10.29
C HIS A 204 23.35 -11.46 9.88
N TYR A 205 23.29 -10.47 10.77
CA TYR A 205 22.72 -9.16 10.48
C TYR A 205 23.80 -8.08 10.54
N ASP A 206 24.01 -7.37 9.42
CA ASP A 206 24.85 -6.15 9.37
C ASP A 206 23.96 -4.92 9.57
N GLN A 207 24.08 -4.28 10.74
CA GLN A 207 23.31 -3.09 11.09
C GLN A 207 23.61 -1.87 10.21
N ARG A 208 24.83 -1.76 9.64
CA ARG A 208 25.22 -0.64 8.79
C ARG A 208 24.52 -0.70 7.44
N ASP A 209 24.53 -1.89 6.85
CA ASP A 209 23.99 -2.13 5.52
C ASP A 209 22.53 -2.60 5.56
N LYS A 210 21.97 -2.80 6.77
CA LYS A 210 20.63 -3.33 7.05
C LYS A 210 20.37 -4.63 6.30
N LYS A 211 21.38 -5.50 6.33
CA LYS A 211 21.42 -6.73 5.53
C LYS A 211 21.39 -7.93 6.46
N LEU A 212 20.45 -8.83 6.21
CA LEU A 212 20.32 -10.11 6.88
C LEU A 212 20.73 -11.21 5.91
N THR A 213 21.53 -12.16 6.37
CA THR A 213 22.01 -13.30 5.58
C THR A 213 21.89 -14.61 6.35
N ALA A 214 21.54 -15.68 5.64
CA ALA A 214 21.52 -17.05 6.11
C ALA A 214 22.43 -17.87 5.19
N GLN A 215 23.37 -18.61 5.77
CA GLN A 215 24.33 -19.44 5.03
C GLN A 215 23.92 -20.91 5.10
N MET A 216 23.89 -21.57 3.95
CA MET A 216 23.63 -23.00 3.79
C MET A 216 24.79 -23.65 3.03
N LEU A 217 25.15 -24.90 3.36
CA LEU A 217 26.06 -25.67 2.50
C LEU A 217 25.39 -25.94 1.15
N PHE A 218 26.15 -25.86 0.06
CA PHE A 218 25.61 -26.08 -1.28
C PHE A 218 26.72 -26.40 -2.28
N ASP A 219 26.58 -27.50 -3.03
CA ASP A 219 27.50 -27.85 -4.10
C ASP A 219 27.09 -27.14 -5.40
N TRP A 220 27.92 -26.21 -5.88
CA TRP A 220 27.69 -25.50 -7.14
C TRP A 220 28.12 -26.28 -8.39
N ASN A 221 28.43 -27.59 -8.27
CA ASN A 221 28.70 -28.44 -9.41
C ASN A 221 27.50 -28.51 -10.37
N GLU A 222 27.77 -28.39 -11.67
CA GLU A 222 26.75 -28.39 -12.73
C GLU A 222 25.93 -29.70 -12.74
N ASP A 223 26.59 -30.86 -12.64
CA ASP A 223 25.93 -32.17 -12.64
C ASP A 223 25.00 -32.32 -11.41
N PHE A 224 25.41 -31.79 -10.26
CA PHE A 224 24.58 -31.79 -9.05
C PHE A 224 23.37 -30.87 -9.20
N ILE A 225 23.57 -29.64 -9.68
CA ILE A 225 22.47 -28.69 -9.90
C ILE A 225 21.45 -29.26 -10.90
N GLU A 226 21.89 -29.93 -11.96
CA GLU A 226 21.00 -30.58 -12.91
C GLU A 226 20.17 -31.72 -12.30
N SER A 227 20.65 -32.34 -11.21
CA SER A 227 19.97 -33.44 -10.52
C SER A 227 18.88 -32.99 -9.54
N ILE A 228 18.85 -31.72 -9.16
CA ILE A 228 17.86 -31.18 -8.19
C ILE A 228 16.82 -30.31 -8.90
N PRO A 229 15.54 -30.34 -8.49
CA PRO A 229 14.49 -29.55 -9.14
C PRO A 229 14.57 -28.04 -8.81
N PHE A 230 14.81 -27.71 -7.54
CA PHE A 230 14.99 -26.35 -7.05
C PHE A 230 15.55 -26.34 -5.63
N VAL A 231 16.04 -25.18 -5.19
CA VAL A 231 16.30 -24.85 -3.78
C VAL A 231 15.19 -23.92 -3.29
N HIS A 232 14.59 -24.25 -2.15
CA HIS A 232 13.55 -23.44 -1.51
C HIS A 232 13.97 -23.05 -0.09
N ALA A 233 13.84 -21.75 0.21
CA ALA A 233 14.07 -21.21 1.54
C ALA A 233 13.24 -19.95 1.80
N GLU A 234 12.94 -19.65 3.06
CA GLU A 234 12.03 -18.56 3.43
C GLU A 234 12.50 -17.83 4.68
N TYR A 235 12.44 -16.49 4.68
CA TYR A 235 12.50 -15.70 5.92
C TYR A 235 11.10 -15.35 6.39
N TYR A 236 10.84 -15.58 7.67
CA TYR A 236 9.66 -15.13 8.40
C TYR A 236 10.08 -13.96 9.30
N ILE A 237 9.69 -12.75 8.93
CA ILE A 237 10.15 -11.50 9.56
C ILE A 237 8.96 -10.85 10.26
N PRO A 238 8.98 -10.63 11.59
CA PRO A 238 7.90 -9.94 12.26
C PRO A 238 7.68 -8.54 11.71
N LYS A 239 6.42 -8.14 11.52
CA LYS A 239 6.05 -6.80 11.05
C LYS A 239 6.47 -5.68 12.00
N THR A 240 6.82 -6.01 13.25
CA THR A 240 7.44 -5.06 14.18
C THR A 240 8.83 -4.60 13.75
N VAL A 241 9.48 -5.30 12.81
CA VAL A 241 10.77 -4.91 12.25
C VAL A 241 10.56 -3.87 11.14
N ASP A 242 10.44 -2.61 11.54
CA ASP A 242 10.07 -1.46 10.67
C ASP A 242 10.94 -1.33 9.41
N ILE A 243 12.24 -1.63 9.53
CA ILE A 243 13.19 -1.55 8.42
C ILE A 243 12.92 -2.58 7.31
N PHE A 244 12.07 -3.59 7.53
CA PHE A 244 11.66 -4.53 6.47
C PHE A 244 10.17 -4.40 6.14
N GLU A 245 9.32 -4.02 7.11
CA GLU A 245 7.90 -3.79 6.87
C GLU A 245 7.64 -2.56 5.99
N ASN A 246 8.17 -1.41 6.40
CA ASN A 246 7.91 -0.13 5.76
C ASN A 246 8.92 0.23 4.67
N HIS A 247 9.85 -0.68 4.37
CA HIS A 247 10.90 -0.46 3.38
C HIS A 247 10.92 -1.58 2.33
N ASP A 248 11.55 -1.29 1.20
CA ASP A 248 11.79 -2.25 0.13
C ASP A 248 12.71 -3.37 0.67
N ILE A 249 12.57 -4.59 0.17
CA ILE A 249 13.43 -5.72 0.55
C ILE A 249 14.11 -6.25 -0.71
N MET A 250 15.41 -6.00 -0.84
CA MET A 250 16.22 -6.51 -1.96
C MET A 250 16.74 -7.90 -1.62
N LEU A 251 16.58 -8.87 -2.51
CA LEU A 251 17.05 -10.25 -2.30
C LEU A 251 18.34 -10.50 -3.09
N THR A 252 19.22 -11.32 -2.52
CA THR A 252 20.47 -11.75 -3.13
C THR A 252 20.75 -13.22 -2.83
N VAL A 253 21.38 -13.93 -3.77
CA VAL A 253 22.00 -15.24 -3.55
C VAL A 253 23.49 -15.08 -3.82
N ASN A 254 24.35 -15.32 -2.84
CA ASN A 254 25.81 -15.11 -2.96
C ASN A 254 26.16 -13.71 -3.50
N ASP A 255 25.46 -12.68 -2.99
CA ASP A 255 25.54 -11.27 -3.43
C ASP A 255 25.09 -10.99 -4.88
N ILE A 256 24.64 -12.00 -5.61
CA ILE A 256 24.00 -11.86 -6.92
C ILE A 256 22.53 -11.49 -6.70
N SER A 257 22.06 -10.41 -7.34
CA SER A 257 20.68 -9.96 -7.22
C SER A 257 19.71 -11.04 -7.67
N TYR A 258 18.69 -11.30 -6.85
CA TYR A 258 17.67 -12.30 -7.12
C TYR A 258 16.29 -11.66 -7.02
N PHE A 259 15.41 -11.99 -7.96
CA PHE A 259 13.99 -11.65 -7.88
C PHE A 259 13.23 -12.85 -7.31
N GLY A 260 12.78 -12.68 -6.07
CA GLY A 260 11.93 -13.63 -5.34
C GLY A 260 10.61 -12.99 -4.92
N THR A 261 9.76 -13.78 -4.28
CA THR A 261 8.43 -13.35 -3.84
C THR A 261 8.49 -12.83 -2.41
N ILE A 262 7.77 -11.75 -2.11
CA ILE A 262 7.66 -11.20 -0.74
C ILE A 262 6.19 -11.07 -0.37
N ASP A 263 5.70 -11.97 0.45
CA ASP A 263 4.33 -11.95 0.96
C ASP A 263 4.24 -11.08 2.21
N ARG A 264 3.39 -10.04 2.18
CA ARG A 264 3.06 -9.17 3.32
C ARG A 264 1.60 -9.26 3.73
N SER A 265 0.85 -10.22 3.19
CA SER A 265 -0.58 -10.39 3.46
C SER A 265 -0.86 -10.89 4.88
N GLY A 266 0.11 -11.57 5.50
CA GLY A 266 0.05 -12.03 6.90
C GLY A 266 -0.16 -10.89 7.89
N ASN A 267 -0.85 -11.15 9.01
CA ASN A 267 -1.12 -10.12 10.02
C ASN A 267 0.09 -9.81 10.90
N GLU A 268 0.98 -10.78 11.12
CA GLU A 268 2.05 -10.70 12.12
C GLU A 268 3.45 -10.64 11.50
N GLU A 269 3.62 -11.19 10.31
CA GLU A 269 4.92 -11.36 9.66
C GLU A 269 4.90 -11.11 8.15
N ILE A 270 6.10 -10.92 7.61
CA ILE A 270 6.44 -10.86 6.20
C ILE A 270 7.15 -12.16 5.85
N VAL A 271 6.75 -12.82 4.78
CA VAL A 271 7.42 -14.03 4.27
C VAL A 271 8.20 -13.68 3.01
N VAL A 272 9.51 -13.88 3.02
CA VAL A 272 10.40 -13.65 1.87
C VAL A 272 10.84 -14.99 1.30
N HIS A 273 10.38 -15.33 0.10
CA HIS A 273 10.61 -16.63 -0.54
C HIS A 273 11.81 -16.61 -1.50
N PHE A 274 12.70 -17.57 -1.33
CA PHE A 274 13.77 -17.92 -2.25
C PHE A 274 13.42 -19.24 -2.94
N LEU A 275 12.87 -19.16 -4.16
CA LEU A 275 12.59 -20.32 -5.01
C LEU A 275 13.52 -20.31 -6.24
N LEU A 276 14.56 -21.13 -6.18
CA LEU A 276 15.66 -21.17 -7.13
C LEU A 276 15.62 -22.47 -7.93
N SER A 277 15.03 -22.45 -9.13
CA SER A 277 15.05 -23.62 -10.02
C SER A 277 16.44 -23.93 -10.53
N SER A 278 16.70 -25.19 -10.92
CA SER A 278 17.99 -25.62 -11.51
C SER A 278 18.42 -24.70 -12.65
N LYS A 279 17.48 -24.33 -13.53
CA LYS A 279 17.76 -23.39 -14.64
C LYS A 279 18.23 -22.00 -14.16
N LYS A 280 17.73 -21.51 -13.02
CA LYS A 280 18.21 -20.26 -12.42
C LYS A 280 19.60 -20.45 -11.81
N LEU A 281 19.80 -21.54 -11.06
CA LEU A 281 21.08 -21.88 -10.44
C LEU A 281 22.20 -22.05 -11.47
N LEU A 282 21.96 -22.78 -12.57
CA LEU A 282 22.93 -22.96 -13.66
C LEU A 282 23.40 -21.63 -14.26
N LYS A 283 22.53 -20.61 -14.33
CA LYS A 283 22.92 -19.27 -14.80
C LYS A 283 23.76 -18.50 -13.78
N MET A 284 23.57 -18.76 -12.50
CA MET A 284 24.32 -18.11 -11.41
C MET A 284 25.74 -18.67 -11.27
N ILE A 285 26.02 -19.89 -11.78
CA ILE A 285 27.37 -20.51 -11.73
C ILE A 285 28.46 -19.56 -12.23
N ASP A 286 28.25 -18.92 -13.39
CA ASP A 286 29.23 -18.02 -14.01
C ASP A 286 29.47 -16.72 -13.21
N GLU A 287 28.48 -16.31 -12.42
CA GLU A 287 28.53 -15.10 -11.59
C GLU A 287 28.96 -15.40 -10.14
N ASN A 288 28.94 -16.69 -9.74
CA ASN A 288 29.22 -17.12 -8.37
C ASN A 288 30.71 -16.89 -8.02
N PRO A 289 31.01 -16.19 -6.91
CA PRO A 289 32.39 -16.05 -6.46
C PRO A 289 33.02 -17.41 -6.14
N PRO A 290 34.24 -17.73 -6.61
CA PRO A 290 34.86 -19.04 -6.41
C PRO A 290 34.98 -19.48 -4.94
N GLU A 291 35.11 -18.52 -4.02
CA GLU A 291 35.15 -18.73 -2.57
C GLU A 291 33.81 -19.13 -1.92
N LEU A 292 32.71 -19.09 -2.70
CA LEU A 292 31.37 -19.49 -2.29
C LEU A 292 30.89 -20.74 -3.05
N ASN A 293 31.77 -21.50 -3.70
CA ASN A 293 31.39 -22.70 -4.46
C ASN A 293 30.90 -23.87 -3.59
N ASP A 294 31.14 -23.82 -2.27
CA ASP A 294 30.72 -24.82 -1.29
C ASP A 294 29.52 -24.37 -0.44
N LYS A 295 28.92 -23.22 -0.75
CA LYS A 295 27.83 -22.65 0.04
C LYS A 295 26.90 -21.72 -0.75
N MET A 296 25.72 -21.53 -0.20
CA MET A 296 24.71 -20.59 -0.67
C MET A 296 24.36 -19.61 0.45
N ILE A 297 24.37 -18.32 0.15
CA ILE A 297 24.05 -17.23 1.08
C ILE A 297 22.77 -16.56 0.62
N PHE A 298 21.69 -16.75 1.37
CA PHE A 298 20.41 -16.08 1.15
C PHE A 298 20.43 -14.73 1.84
N GLY A 299 20.59 -13.65 1.08
CA GLY A 299 20.63 -12.29 1.60
C GLY A 299 19.34 -11.52 1.36
N ILE A 300 18.87 -10.80 2.37
CA ILE A 300 17.85 -9.77 2.24
C ILE A 300 18.41 -8.43 2.74
N GLN A 301 18.10 -7.33 2.06
CA GLN A 301 18.59 -6.01 2.42
C GLN A 301 17.46 -4.98 2.41
N SER A 302 17.34 -4.22 3.49
CA SER A 302 16.40 -3.11 3.60
C SER A 302 16.79 -1.98 2.64
N GLY A 303 15.85 -1.58 1.80
CA GLY A 303 16.00 -0.51 0.81
C GLY A 303 15.43 0.83 1.29
N LYS A 304 14.74 1.54 0.39
CA LYS A 304 14.11 2.83 0.71
C LYS A 304 12.78 2.60 1.41
N LEU A 305 12.25 3.66 2.03
CA LEU A 305 10.86 3.66 2.50
C LEU A 305 9.94 3.40 1.30
N ARG A 306 9.02 2.43 1.47
CA ARG A 306 8.05 2.07 0.46
C ARG A 306 7.06 3.22 0.26
N ASP A 307 6.73 3.50 -0.99
CA ASP A 307 5.55 4.31 -1.31
C ASP A 307 4.31 3.47 -0.99
N VAL A 308 3.75 3.68 0.22
CA VAL A 308 2.47 3.12 0.65
C VAL A 308 1.36 4.05 0.18
N GLN A 309 0.36 3.49 -0.51
CA GLN A 309 -0.81 4.24 -0.93
C GLN A 309 -1.47 4.87 0.31
N LYS A 310 -1.86 6.15 0.23
CA LYS A 310 -2.69 6.76 1.28
C LYS A 310 -3.97 5.95 1.41
N SER A 311 -4.42 5.70 2.64
CA SER A 311 -5.61 4.90 2.92
C SER A 311 -6.89 5.41 2.23
N ASP A 312 -6.93 6.67 1.82
CA ASP A 312 -8.03 7.36 1.16
C ASP A 312 -7.69 7.89 -0.24
N ALA A 313 -6.58 7.45 -0.84
CA ALA A 313 -6.16 7.93 -2.17
C ALA A 313 -7.26 7.69 -3.22
N SER A 314 -7.64 8.76 -3.94
CA SER A 314 -8.69 8.73 -4.96
C SER A 314 -8.25 9.43 -6.24
N LEU A 315 -8.42 8.75 -7.38
CA LEU A 315 -8.18 9.35 -8.69
C LEU A 315 -9.13 10.52 -8.96
N GLU A 316 -10.37 10.43 -8.44
CA GLU A 316 -11.37 11.49 -8.52
C GLU A 316 -10.93 12.76 -7.79
N ASN A 317 -10.17 12.64 -6.71
CA ASN A 317 -9.62 13.77 -5.96
C ASN A 317 -8.28 14.26 -6.54
N GLY A 318 -7.78 13.62 -7.60
CA GLY A 318 -6.51 13.96 -8.24
C GLY A 318 -5.28 13.42 -7.52
N ASP A 319 -5.45 12.43 -6.64
CA ASP A 319 -4.34 11.68 -6.06
C ASP A 319 -3.74 10.71 -7.09
N LYS A 320 -2.52 10.25 -6.77
CA LYS A 320 -1.89 9.12 -7.44
C LYS A 320 -2.33 7.84 -6.74
N VAL A 321 -2.89 6.90 -7.50
CA VAL A 321 -3.26 5.57 -7.01
C VAL A 321 -2.19 4.58 -7.43
N ILE A 322 -1.86 3.67 -6.52
CA ILE A 322 -0.77 2.70 -6.65
C ILE A 322 -1.41 1.32 -6.66
N GLN A 323 -1.09 0.48 -7.64
CA GLN A 323 -1.63 -0.87 -7.73
C GLN A 323 -0.50 -1.82 -8.14
N LEU A 324 -0.35 -2.93 -7.43
CA LEU A 324 0.49 -4.04 -7.90
C LEU A 324 -0.21 -4.75 -9.04
N SER A 325 0.56 -5.23 -10.01
CA SER A 325 0.04 -6.11 -11.05
C SER A 325 -0.39 -7.47 -10.46
N SER A 326 -1.17 -8.25 -11.20
CA SER A 326 -1.74 -9.52 -10.77
C SER A 326 -0.69 -10.55 -10.38
N GLU A 327 0.45 -10.51 -11.06
CA GLU A 327 1.63 -11.36 -10.78
C GLU A 327 2.65 -10.63 -9.90
N GLU A 328 2.32 -9.43 -9.41
CA GLU A 328 3.17 -8.56 -8.59
C GLU A 328 4.53 -8.21 -9.21
N ASP A 329 4.73 -8.42 -10.52
CA ASP A 329 5.95 -8.10 -11.26
C ASP A 329 6.10 -6.60 -11.57
N TRP A 330 5.00 -5.83 -11.53
CA TRP A 330 5.01 -4.36 -11.66
C TRP A 330 4.20 -3.69 -10.57
N LYS A 331 4.64 -2.49 -10.19
CA LYS A 331 3.86 -1.52 -9.43
C LYS A 331 3.46 -0.38 -10.35
N PHE A 332 2.18 -0.31 -10.65
CA PHE A 332 1.61 0.72 -11.49
C PHE A 332 1.23 1.93 -10.64
N HIS A 333 1.66 3.11 -11.08
CA HIS A 333 1.12 4.36 -10.58
C HIS A 333 0.22 5.00 -11.63
N LEU A 334 -1.01 5.33 -11.25
CA LEU A 334 -1.96 6.02 -12.11
C LEU A 334 -2.34 7.37 -11.49
N SER A 335 -2.34 8.43 -12.30
CA SER A 335 -2.93 9.71 -11.92
C SER A 335 -3.64 10.38 -13.09
N LEU A 336 -4.60 11.27 -12.80
CA LEU A 336 -5.46 11.91 -13.81
C LEU A 336 -5.27 13.43 -13.87
N THR A 337 -5.29 13.98 -15.09
CA THR A 337 -5.30 15.43 -15.34
C THR A 337 -6.49 15.79 -16.25
N PRO A 338 -7.27 16.84 -15.96
CA PRO A 338 -7.16 17.75 -14.81
C PRO A 338 -7.57 17.07 -13.48
N LYS A 339 -6.79 17.31 -12.43
CA LYS A 339 -7.07 16.81 -11.07
C LYS A 339 -8.46 17.24 -10.61
N GLY A 340 -9.24 16.32 -10.04
CA GLY A 340 -10.54 16.67 -9.47
C GLY A 340 -11.68 16.84 -10.49
N LYS A 341 -11.42 16.78 -11.80
CA LYS A 341 -12.35 17.25 -12.85
C LYS A 341 -12.54 16.21 -13.95
N ILE A 342 -13.05 15.03 -13.56
CA ILE A 342 -13.31 13.90 -14.46
C ILE A 342 -14.77 13.93 -14.91
N ASN A 343 -15.05 14.67 -15.98
CA ASN A 343 -16.42 14.96 -16.41
C ASN A 343 -16.61 14.76 -17.92
N PRO A 344 -17.86 14.53 -18.38
CA PRO A 344 -18.14 14.39 -19.80
C PRO A 344 -17.71 15.60 -20.64
N GLY A 345 -17.12 15.36 -21.79
CA GLY A 345 -16.70 16.40 -22.74
C GLY A 345 -15.36 17.08 -22.42
N ASN A 346 -14.72 16.78 -21.29
CA ASN A 346 -13.35 17.17 -21.00
C ASN A 346 -12.38 16.06 -21.42
N ASP A 347 -11.24 16.45 -22.00
CA ASP A 347 -10.15 15.50 -22.23
C ASP A 347 -9.48 15.19 -20.89
N VAL A 348 -9.53 13.92 -20.49
CA VAL A 348 -8.84 13.40 -19.31
C VAL A 348 -7.54 12.74 -19.77
N THR A 349 -6.42 13.16 -19.21
CA THR A 349 -5.11 12.54 -19.46
C THR A 349 -4.80 11.60 -18.30
N MET A 350 -4.57 10.33 -18.62
CA MET A 350 -4.10 9.31 -17.70
C MET A 350 -2.57 9.28 -17.76
N HIS A 351 -1.92 9.51 -16.63
CA HIS A 351 -0.47 9.40 -16.49
C HIS A 351 -0.14 8.08 -15.80
N ILE A 352 0.60 7.22 -16.49
CA ILE A 352 0.94 5.88 -16.06
C ILE A 352 2.44 5.84 -15.80
N GLU A 353 2.86 5.28 -14.68
CA GLU A 353 4.26 5.01 -14.37
C GLU A 353 4.41 3.52 -14.02
N PHE A 354 5.46 2.90 -14.54
CA PHE A 354 5.80 1.51 -14.32
C PHE A 354 6.98 1.46 -13.34
N HIS A 355 6.73 0.96 -12.14
CA HIS A 355 7.75 0.83 -11.11
C HIS A 355 8.05 -0.63 -10.84
N ASP A 356 9.30 -0.87 -10.45
CA ASP A 356 9.67 -2.10 -9.78
C ASP A 356 8.89 -2.19 -8.46
N PRO A 357 8.16 -3.30 -8.22
CA PRO A 357 7.29 -3.50 -7.05
C PRO A 357 7.99 -3.33 -5.72
N ILE A 358 9.27 -3.69 -5.71
CA ILE A 358 10.10 -3.74 -4.54
C ILE A 358 10.82 -2.41 -4.40
N SER A 359 11.78 -2.11 -5.26
CA SER A 359 12.66 -0.93 -5.18
C SER A 359 11.99 0.41 -5.52
N ASN A 360 10.77 0.36 -6.06
CA ASN A 360 9.99 1.52 -6.50
C ASN A 360 10.73 2.37 -7.57
N VAL A 361 11.74 1.81 -8.23
CA VAL A 361 12.46 2.46 -9.33
C VAL A 361 11.63 2.36 -10.60
N ILE A 362 11.60 3.42 -11.39
CA ILE A 362 10.92 3.42 -12.69
C ILE A 362 11.60 2.40 -13.63
N ILE A 363 10.83 1.42 -14.10
CA ILE A 363 11.23 0.46 -15.11
C ILE A 363 11.05 1.13 -16.47
N GLN A 364 12.12 1.21 -17.26
CA GLN A 364 12.09 1.80 -18.59
C GLN A 364 11.74 0.76 -19.66
N GLN A 365 11.40 1.23 -20.87
CA GLN A 365 11.17 0.40 -22.05
C GLN A 365 10.04 -0.62 -21.89
N ASN A 366 8.91 -0.22 -21.28
CA ASN A 366 7.75 -1.09 -21.18
C ASN A 366 6.87 -1.00 -22.42
N VAL A 367 6.44 -2.15 -22.93
CA VAL A 367 5.35 -2.28 -23.91
C VAL A 367 4.12 -2.81 -23.19
N TYR A 368 2.94 -2.26 -23.39
CA TYR A 368 1.75 -2.68 -22.65
C TYR A 368 0.45 -2.46 -23.43
N ASP A 369 -0.61 -3.12 -22.98
CA ASP A 369 -1.96 -2.96 -23.49
C ASP A 369 -2.81 -2.16 -22.47
N LEU A 370 -3.76 -1.37 -22.99
CA LEU A 370 -4.62 -0.50 -22.18
C LEU A 370 -6.06 -0.61 -22.65
N ASP A 371 -6.94 -1.02 -21.74
CA ASP A 371 -8.39 -1.01 -21.94
C ASP A 371 -9.05 -0.04 -20.97
N VAL A 372 -10.00 0.77 -21.48
CA VAL A 372 -10.82 1.66 -20.67
C VAL A 372 -12.28 1.31 -20.85
N PHE A 373 -12.95 1.04 -19.73
CA PHE A 373 -14.36 0.74 -19.66
C PHE A 373 -15.12 1.90 -19.02
N LEU A 374 -16.31 2.19 -19.53
CA LEU A 374 -17.27 3.09 -18.91
C LEU A 374 -18.62 2.37 -18.81
N ASN A 375 -19.16 2.28 -17.58
CA ASN A 375 -20.40 1.56 -17.29
C ASN A 375 -20.41 0.12 -17.84
N GLY A 376 -19.25 -0.56 -17.72
CA GLY A 376 -19.04 -1.94 -18.17
C GLY A 376 -18.88 -2.12 -19.68
N ARG A 377 -18.79 -1.04 -20.47
CA ARG A 377 -18.53 -1.09 -21.91
C ARG A 377 -17.14 -0.56 -22.21
N ILE A 378 -16.38 -1.25 -23.06
CA ILE A 378 -15.09 -0.75 -23.56
C ILE A 378 -15.35 0.51 -24.39
N ILE A 379 -14.74 1.62 -23.99
CA ILE A 379 -14.75 2.89 -24.73
C ILE A 379 -13.41 3.16 -25.43
N GLU A 380 -12.32 2.60 -24.93
CA GLU A 380 -10.99 2.67 -25.56
C GLU A 380 -10.28 1.33 -25.36
N SER A 381 -9.55 0.87 -26.38
CA SER A 381 -8.66 -0.29 -26.30
C SER A 381 -7.45 -0.02 -27.20
N LYS A 382 -6.27 0.01 -26.60
CA LYS A 382 -4.99 0.24 -27.26
C LYS A 382 -4.07 -0.93 -26.95
N GLN A 383 -3.30 -1.34 -27.95
CA GLN A 383 -2.41 -2.49 -27.84
C GLN A 383 -1.00 -2.05 -28.21
N GLY A 384 0.00 -2.60 -27.52
CA GLY A 384 1.41 -2.32 -27.78
C GLY A 384 1.79 -0.85 -27.62
N LEU A 385 1.27 -0.18 -26.60
CA LEU A 385 1.73 1.15 -26.19
C LEU A 385 3.14 1.07 -25.61
N GLU A 386 3.96 2.09 -25.85
CA GLU A 386 5.38 2.09 -25.47
C GLU A 386 5.68 3.19 -24.44
N ALA A 387 6.04 2.80 -23.22
CA ALA A 387 6.51 3.67 -22.15
C ALA A 387 8.05 3.62 -22.08
N HIS A 388 8.72 4.31 -23.01
CA HIS A 388 10.19 4.23 -23.17
C HIS A 388 10.98 4.65 -21.94
N ASP A 389 10.58 5.71 -21.25
CA ASP A 389 11.22 6.18 -20.02
C ASP A 389 10.56 5.60 -18.76
N GLY A 390 9.66 4.63 -18.93
CA GLY A 390 8.87 4.01 -17.88
C GLY A 390 7.62 4.80 -17.50
N THR A 391 7.32 5.87 -18.23
CA THR A 391 6.09 6.64 -18.10
C THR A 391 5.35 6.73 -19.43
N ASP A 392 4.03 6.88 -19.37
CA ASP A 392 3.21 7.18 -20.54
C ASP A 392 2.04 8.12 -20.16
N SER A 393 1.47 8.80 -21.15
CA SER A 393 0.35 9.70 -20.99
C SER A 393 -0.70 9.48 -22.08
N VAL A 394 -1.83 8.89 -21.69
CA VAL A 394 -2.90 8.52 -22.61
C VAL A 394 -4.12 9.42 -22.39
N LYS A 395 -4.56 10.09 -23.45
CA LYS A 395 -5.78 10.92 -23.41
C LYS A 395 -7.02 10.07 -23.69
N ILE A 396 -8.03 10.24 -22.85
CA ILE A 396 -9.34 9.60 -22.94
C ILE A 396 -10.42 10.68 -22.86
N ASN A 397 -11.43 10.55 -23.71
CA ASN A 397 -12.61 11.40 -23.67
C ASN A 397 -13.79 10.58 -23.15
N PHE A 398 -14.45 11.06 -22.10
CA PHE A 398 -15.66 10.46 -21.58
C PHE A 398 -16.87 11.23 -22.12
N ASP A 399 -17.86 10.52 -22.65
CA ASP A 399 -19.06 11.11 -23.27
C ASP A 399 -20.27 11.19 -22.32
N GLN A 400 -20.22 10.45 -21.20
CA GLN A 400 -21.29 10.37 -20.22
C GLN A 400 -20.73 10.10 -18.81
N VAL A 401 -21.56 10.35 -17.80
CA VAL A 401 -21.25 10.02 -16.41
C VAL A 401 -21.30 8.51 -16.17
N GLY A 402 -20.52 8.02 -15.21
CA GLY A 402 -20.48 6.60 -14.94
C GLY A 402 -19.31 6.11 -14.11
N ALA A 403 -19.29 4.81 -13.86
CA ALA A 403 -18.12 4.13 -13.30
C ALA A 403 -17.15 3.81 -14.44
N ALA A 404 -15.92 4.29 -14.31
CA ALA A 404 -14.82 3.97 -15.21
C ALA A 404 -13.91 2.91 -14.58
N LEU A 405 -13.41 2.01 -15.42
CA LEU A 405 -12.38 1.04 -15.06
C LEU A 405 -11.28 1.14 -16.13
N VAL A 406 -10.04 1.24 -15.70
CA VAL A 406 -8.85 1.22 -16.54
C VAL A 406 -8.10 -0.05 -16.23
N ARG A 407 -7.77 -0.83 -17.27
CA ARG A 407 -6.96 -2.03 -17.16
C ARG A 407 -5.68 -1.84 -17.96
N ILE A 408 -4.55 -1.98 -17.28
CA ILE A 408 -3.22 -2.11 -17.87
C ILE A 408 -2.90 -3.60 -17.90
N SER A 409 -2.47 -4.13 -19.04
CA SER A 409 -2.19 -5.58 -19.17
C SER A 409 -1.05 -5.88 -20.14
N ASN A 410 -0.62 -7.15 -20.18
CA ASN A 410 0.31 -7.67 -21.19
C ASN A 410 1.65 -6.90 -21.22
N VAL A 411 2.16 -6.51 -20.04
CA VAL A 411 3.36 -5.69 -19.93
C VAL A 411 4.57 -6.50 -20.38
N ASN A 412 5.31 -6.04 -21.38
CA ASN A 412 6.43 -6.71 -22.03
C ASN A 412 6.13 -8.16 -22.48
N ASN A 413 4.89 -8.43 -22.90
CA ASN A 413 4.37 -9.76 -23.23
C ASN A 413 4.30 -10.75 -22.05
N PHE A 414 4.37 -10.26 -20.81
CA PHE A 414 4.05 -11.06 -19.62
C PHE A 414 2.54 -10.99 -19.36
N ASP A 415 1.94 -12.14 -19.03
CA ASP A 415 0.52 -12.25 -18.70
C ASP A 415 0.26 -11.70 -17.29
N THR A 416 0.25 -10.37 -17.19
CA THR A 416 0.07 -9.62 -15.95
C THR A 416 -0.91 -8.48 -16.20
N SER A 417 -1.65 -8.07 -15.18
CA SER A 417 -2.59 -6.95 -15.30
C SER A 417 -2.77 -6.14 -14.02
N GLY A 418 -3.20 -4.88 -14.15
CA GLY A 418 -3.57 -4.02 -13.03
C GLY A 418 -4.80 -3.20 -13.39
N GLU A 419 -5.72 -3.08 -12.44
CA GLU A 419 -7.01 -2.40 -12.64
C GLU A 419 -7.18 -1.19 -11.71
N PHE A 420 -7.72 -0.11 -12.26
CA PHE A 420 -7.99 1.13 -11.56
C PHE A 420 -9.42 1.57 -11.81
N SER A 421 -10.18 1.83 -10.76
CA SER A 421 -11.55 2.33 -10.88
C SER A 421 -11.68 3.77 -10.41
N PHE A 422 -12.53 4.55 -11.08
CA PHE A 422 -12.92 5.88 -10.65
C PHE A 422 -14.29 6.27 -11.21
N LYS A 423 -14.88 7.33 -10.68
CA LYS A 423 -16.15 7.87 -11.18
C LYS A 423 -15.95 9.05 -12.13
N VAL A 424 -16.62 9.00 -13.27
CA VAL A 424 -16.87 10.16 -14.13
C VAL A 424 -18.14 10.85 -13.63
N SER A 425 -18.02 12.06 -13.14
CA SER A 425 -19.12 12.83 -12.53
C SER A 425 -19.55 14.01 -13.41
N GLU A 426 -20.73 14.54 -13.14
CA GLU A 426 -21.09 15.86 -13.67
C GLU A 426 -20.05 16.91 -13.24
N PRO A 427 -19.82 17.95 -14.04
CA PRO A 427 -18.97 19.05 -13.62
C PRO A 427 -19.44 19.65 -12.31
N LYS A 428 -18.59 19.57 -11.27
CA LYS A 428 -18.78 20.36 -10.06
C LYS A 428 -18.70 21.83 -10.46
N GLU A 429 -19.76 22.59 -10.19
CA GLU A 429 -19.70 24.04 -10.26
C GLU A 429 -18.65 24.52 -9.24
N GLU A 430 -17.58 25.16 -9.71
CA GLU A 430 -16.64 25.81 -8.80
C GLU A 430 -17.37 26.99 -8.15
N LEU A 431 -17.63 26.87 -6.86
CA LEU A 431 -18.09 28.00 -6.06
C LEU A 431 -16.97 29.04 -6.01
N ILE A 432 -17.17 30.16 -6.68
CA ILE A 432 -16.27 31.31 -6.66
C ILE A 432 -16.66 32.18 -5.45
N GLY A 433 -15.67 32.79 -4.78
CA GLY A 433 -15.88 33.75 -3.70
C GLY A 433 -14.90 34.91 -3.84
N ASP A 434 -15.42 36.14 -3.77
CA ASP A 434 -14.59 37.35 -3.67
C ASP A 434 -14.15 37.59 -2.22
N HIS A 435 -14.98 37.14 -1.27
CA HIS A 435 -14.73 37.18 0.17
C HIS A 435 -15.03 35.84 0.83
N PHE A 436 -14.39 35.56 1.96
CA PHE A 436 -14.45 34.27 2.63
C PHE A 436 -14.89 34.43 4.08
N VAL A 437 -15.74 33.52 4.53
CA VAL A 437 -16.17 33.39 5.92
C VAL A 437 -16.00 31.94 6.36
N ASP A 438 -15.18 31.70 7.37
CA ASP A 438 -15.04 30.36 7.95
C ASP A 438 -16.14 30.12 8.98
N ILE A 439 -16.78 28.94 8.94
CA ILE A 439 -17.59 28.44 10.05
C ILE A 439 -16.63 27.81 11.05
N GLY A 440 -16.49 28.40 12.25
CA GLY A 440 -15.43 28.06 13.20
C GLY A 440 -15.48 26.62 13.71
N ILE A 441 -14.34 26.07 14.10
CA ILE A 441 -14.23 24.73 14.69
C ILE A 441 -14.93 24.71 16.07
N GLY A 442 -15.76 23.68 16.32
CA GLY A 442 -16.42 23.50 17.62
C GLY A 442 -17.60 24.44 17.86
N THR A 443 -18.11 25.10 16.80
CA THR A 443 -19.20 26.09 16.90
C THR A 443 -20.57 25.45 17.02
N SER A 444 -20.67 24.12 16.82
CA SER A 444 -21.86 23.32 17.15
C SER A 444 -22.16 23.18 18.64
N LEU A 445 -21.28 23.71 19.51
CA LEU A 445 -21.53 23.90 20.94
C LEU A 445 -21.66 25.41 21.26
N PRO A 446 -22.51 25.80 22.23
CA PRO A 446 -22.56 27.18 22.70
C PRO A 446 -21.22 27.66 23.27
N GLY A 447 -20.90 28.93 23.04
CA GLY A 447 -19.71 29.63 23.53
C GLY A 447 -19.16 30.64 22.51
N CYS A 448 -19.25 30.31 21.21
CA CYS A 448 -18.72 31.14 20.13
C CYS A 448 -19.45 32.49 19.97
N GLU A 449 -20.68 32.60 20.50
CA GLU A 449 -21.48 33.83 20.50
C GLU A 449 -20.92 34.89 21.46
N THR A 450 -20.04 34.49 22.38
CA THR A 450 -19.45 35.41 23.37
C THR A 450 -18.22 36.16 22.85
N ASP A 451 -17.57 35.62 21.81
CA ASP A 451 -16.31 36.14 21.26
C ASP A 451 -16.34 36.34 19.74
N ASN A 452 -17.52 36.22 19.12
CA ASN A 452 -17.74 36.37 17.67
C ASN A 452 -16.92 35.38 16.82
N SER A 453 -16.70 34.17 17.34
CA SER A 453 -15.96 33.11 16.65
C SER A 453 -16.83 32.11 15.88
N CYS A 454 -18.16 32.28 15.89
CA CYS A 454 -19.08 31.36 15.21
C CYS A 454 -18.87 31.37 13.68
N TYR A 455 -18.87 32.56 13.10
CA TYR A 455 -18.50 32.83 11.71
C TYR A 455 -17.31 33.78 11.74
N LEU A 456 -16.31 33.55 10.88
CA LEU A 456 -15.04 34.27 10.91
C LEU A 456 -14.74 34.88 9.53
N PRO A 457 -14.87 36.20 9.34
CA PRO A 457 -15.30 37.19 10.34
C PRO A 457 -16.81 37.10 10.63
N ALA A 458 -17.23 37.47 11.85
CA ALA A 458 -18.66 37.47 12.22
C ALA A 458 -19.46 38.56 11.53
N SER A 459 -18.79 39.65 11.14
CA SER A 459 -19.36 40.72 10.32
C SER A 459 -18.44 41.01 9.15
N LEU A 460 -18.99 40.99 7.94
CA LEU A 460 -18.24 41.25 6.71
C LEU A 460 -18.87 42.44 5.97
N THR A 461 -18.05 43.38 5.51
CA THR A 461 -18.50 44.50 4.65
C THR A 461 -17.97 44.31 3.25
N ILE A 462 -18.86 44.38 2.25
CA ILE A 462 -18.56 44.15 0.84
C ILE A 462 -19.20 45.21 -0.06
N GLU A 463 -18.66 45.35 -1.26
CA GLU A 463 -19.24 46.17 -2.31
C GLU A 463 -20.33 45.39 -3.07
N PRO A 464 -21.28 46.07 -3.75
CA PRO A 464 -22.33 45.40 -4.51
C PRO A 464 -21.78 44.52 -5.65
N ASN A 465 -22.48 43.43 -5.94
CA ASN A 465 -22.13 42.38 -6.90
C ASN A 465 -20.97 41.46 -6.51
N GLN A 466 -20.52 41.49 -5.26
CA GLN A 466 -19.51 40.56 -4.75
C GLN A 466 -20.13 39.26 -4.22
N ILE A 467 -19.35 38.19 -4.27
CA ILE A 467 -19.72 36.85 -3.81
C ILE A 467 -19.04 36.56 -2.48
N VAL A 468 -19.81 36.14 -1.48
CA VAL A 468 -19.29 35.62 -0.22
C VAL A 468 -19.34 34.11 -0.26
N LEU A 469 -18.23 33.47 0.10
CA LEU A 469 -18.13 32.02 0.24
C LEU A 469 -17.93 31.66 1.71
N TRP A 470 -18.80 30.81 2.23
CA TRP A 470 -18.68 30.19 3.53
C TRP A 470 -18.03 28.82 3.41
N ASP A 471 -17.02 28.56 4.25
CA ASP A 471 -16.28 27.29 4.31
C ASP A 471 -16.48 26.66 5.68
N ASN A 472 -17.07 25.45 5.71
CA ASN A 472 -17.30 24.77 6.96
C ASN A 472 -16.02 24.11 7.50
N LYS A 473 -15.30 24.80 8.38
CA LYS A 473 -14.11 24.28 9.05
C LYS A 473 -14.42 23.35 10.22
N ASP A 474 -15.68 23.31 10.67
CA ASP A 474 -16.10 22.44 11.75
C ASP A 474 -16.26 20.98 11.27
N SER A 475 -16.14 20.06 12.22
CA SER A 475 -16.48 18.65 12.02
C SER A 475 -17.99 18.37 12.01
N SER A 476 -18.78 19.35 12.46
CA SER A 476 -20.24 19.29 12.52
C SER A 476 -20.88 19.94 11.28
N ALA A 477 -22.08 19.49 10.93
CA ALA A 477 -22.84 20.10 9.84
C ALA A 477 -23.48 21.43 10.30
N HIS A 478 -23.50 22.43 9.42
CA HIS A 478 -23.98 23.78 9.72
C HIS A 478 -24.89 24.31 8.61
N THR A 479 -25.46 25.50 8.81
CA THR A 479 -26.17 26.24 7.76
C THR A 479 -25.77 27.71 7.76
N VAL A 480 -26.03 28.39 6.65
CA VAL A 480 -25.90 29.83 6.44
C VAL A 480 -27.23 30.29 5.89
N THR A 481 -28.11 30.73 6.79
CA THR A 481 -29.50 31.05 6.46
C THR A 481 -29.79 32.49 6.84
N SER A 482 -30.17 33.31 5.85
CA SER A 482 -30.53 34.71 6.05
C SER A 482 -31.69 34.86 7.06
N GLY A 483 -31.59 35.85 7.96
CA GLY A 483 -32.54 36.10 9.03
C GLY A 483 -31.89 36.07 10.42
N THR A 484 -32.71 35.94 11.45
CA THR A 484 -32.26 35.86 12.85
C THR A 484 -32.94 34.68 13.56
N PRO A 485 -32.37 34.16 14.66
CA PRO A 485 -33.01 33.11 15.46
C PRO A 485 -34.40 33.49 15.98
N ASP A 486 -34.62 34.77 16.30
CA ASP A 486 -35.86 35.27 16.90
C ASP A 486 -36.97 35.46 15.86
N GLU A 487 -36.65 35.96 14.67
CA GLU A 487 -37.63 36.25 13.61
C GLU A 487 -37.75 35.11 12.57
N GLY A 488 -36.80 34.18 12.57
CA GLY A 488 -36.70 33.10 11.59
C GLY A 488 -36.01 33.55 10.30
N SER A 489 -36.10 32.70 9.27
CA SER A 489 -35.49 32.98 7.96
C SER A 489 -36.15 34.16 7.26
N SER A 490 -35.36 35.09 6.73
CA SER A 490 -35.83 36.20 5.89
C SER A 490 -36.06 35.80 4.43
N GLY A 491 -35.60 34.61 4.02
CA GLY A 491 -35.82 34.03 2.69
C GLY A 491 -34.94 34.61 1.58
N ILE A 492 -33.89 35.36 1.91
CA ILE A 492 -32.97 35.98 0.93
C ILE A 492 -31.97 34.95 0.40
N PHE A 493 -31.36 34.18 1.30
CA PHE A 493 -30.52 33.03 1.00
C PHE A 493 -30.65 31.95 2.08
N ASP A 494 -30.47 30.70 1.66
CA ASP A 494 -30.43 29.53 2.53
C ASP A 494 -29.50 28.49 1.90
N SER A 495 -28.43 28.14 2.61
CA SER A 495 -27.47 27.13 2.15
C SER A 495 -28.02 25.70 2.19
N GLY A 496 -29.09 25.46 2.94
CA GLY A 496 -29.37 24.11 3.44
C GLY A 496 -28.22 23.61 4.33
N VAL A 497 -28.10 22.29 4.46
CA VAL A 497 -27.04 21.68 5.29
C VAL A 497 -25.70 21.72 4.55
N VAL A 498 -24.73 22.40 5.14
CA VAL A 498 -23.32 22.41 4.73
C VAL A 498 -22.57 21.39 5.59
N ALA A 499 -22.21 20.26 5.01
CA ALA A 499 -21.44 19.22 5.70
C ALA A 499 -20.01 19.69 6.04
N ALA A 500 -19.30 18.95 6.88
CA ALA A 500 -17.91 19.25 7.22
C ALA A 500 -17.04 19.31 5.95
N GLY A 501 -16.27 20.38 5.78
CA GLY A 501 -15.42 20.62 4.60
C GLY A 501 -16.16 21.07 3.34
N GLU A 502 -17.49 21.12 3.34
CA GLU A 502 -18.28 21.65 2.23
C GLU A 502 -18.41 23.17 2.30
N LYS A 503 -18.79 23.76 1.17
CA LYS A 503 -18.83 25.22 0.97
C LYS A 503 -20.20 25.66 0.46
N PHE A 504 -20.55 26.90 0.78
CA PHE A 504 -21.72 27.59 0.24
C PHE A 504 -21.29 28.98 -0.25
N SER A 505 -21.83 29.47 -1.36
CA SER A 505 -21.61 30.85 -1.77
C SER A 505 -22.89 31.56 -2.17
N PHE A 506 -22.91 32.87 -1.96
CA PHE A 506 -24.04 33.72 -2.32
C PHE A 506 -23.54 35.07 -2.85
N LYS A 507 -24.15 35.52 -3.96
CA LYS A 507 -23.85 36.81 -4.57
C LYS A 507 -24.79 37.88 -4.01
N PHE A 508 -24.22 38.94 -3.46
CA PHE A 508 -24.97 40.07 -2.94
C PHE A 508 -25.06 41.19 -3.97
N GLU A 509 -26.28 41.47 -4.45
CA GLU A 509 -26.50 42.49 -5.49
C GLU A 509 -27.10 43.79 -4.95
N GLU A 510 -27.85 43.73 -3.85
CA GLU A 510 -28.55 44.87 -3.26
C GLU A 510 -27.81 45.42 -2.03
N ASN A 511 -27.78 46.75 -1.89
CA ASN A 511 -27.23 47.40 -0.71
C ASN A 511 -28.11 47.10 0.52
N GLY A 512 -27.49 46.85 1.66
CA GLY A 512 -28.19 46.58 2.91
C GLY A 512 -27.34 45.79 3.89
N THR A 513 -27.89 45.55 5.08
CA THR A 513 -27.30 44.62 6.06
C THR A 513 -28.14 43.35 6.08
N PHE A 514 -27.46 42.22 5.91
CA PHE A 514 -28.03 40.89 5.80
C PHE A 514 -27.51 40.05 6.97
N ASP A 515 -28.29 40.01 8.04
CA ASP A 515 -28.02 39.10 9.14
C ASP A 515 -28.36 37.67 8.72
N TYR A 516 -27.61 36.71 9.24
CA TYR A 516 -27.79 35.29 8.99
C TYR A 516 -27.42 34.48 10.23
N TYR A 517 -27.94 33.26 10.30
CA TYR A 517 -27.73 32.37 11.42
C TYR A 517 -27.69 30.90 10.98
N CYS A 518 -27.22 30.04 11.88
CA CYS A 518 -27.34 28.60 11.71
C CYS A 518 -28.68 28.11 12.26
N THR A 519 -29.48 27.45 11.41
CA THR A 519 -30.78 26.90 11.81
C THR A 519 -30.67 25.68 12.74
N LEU A 520 -29.52 24.99 12.72
CA LEU A 520 -29.22 23.88 13.62
C LEU A 520 -28.68 24.35 14.98
N HIS A 521 -27.98 25.49 14.99
CA HIS A 521 -27.26 26.04 16.13
C HIS A 521 -27.60 27.54 16.29
N PRO A 522 -28.76 27.87 16.90
CA PRO A 522 -29.31 29.23 16.83
C PRO A 522 -28.47 30.32 17.52
N TRP A 523 -27.45 29.99 18.30
CA TRP A 523 -26.50 30.98 18.86
C TRP A 523 -25.49 31.48 17.82
N MET A 524 -25.31 30.77 16.70
CA MET A 524 -24.38 31.18 15.64
C MET A 524 -25.04 32.24 14.76
N ILE A 525 -24.56 33.48 14.88
CA ILE A 525 -25.08 34.64 14.15
C ILE A 525 -23.91 35.33 13.44
N GLY A 526 -24.15 35.75 12.21
CA GLY A 526 -23.23 36.57 11.43
C GLY A 526 -23.98 37.63 10.64
N SER A 527 -23.24 38.55 10.03
CA SER A 527 -23.81 39.65 9.25
C SER A 527 -22.96 39.97 8.02
N VAL A 528 -23.60 40.23 6.88
CA VAL A 528 -22.96 40.80 5.69
C VAL A 528 -23.57 42.17 5.43
N THR A 529 -22.75 43.23 5.41
CA THR A 529 -23.17 44.57 5.01
C THR A 529 -22.69 44.87 3.60
N VAL A 530 -23.61 45.21 2.71
CA VAL A 530 -23.38 45.51 1.30
C VAL A 530 -23.58 46.99 1.08
N GLY A 531 -22.50 47.70 0.73
CA GLY A 531 -22.55 49.15 0.52
C GLY A 531 -21.16 49.80 0.64
N GLU A 532 -21.08 51.09 0.31
CA GLU A 532 -19.79 51.80 0.21
C GLU A 532 -18.95 51.69 1.48
N THR A 533 -17.75 51.15 1.32
CA THR A 533 -16.68 51.27 2.31
C THR A 533 -16.33 52.75 2.51
N LYS A 534 -16.70 53.33 3.65
CA LYS A 534 -16.00 54.53 4.15
C LYS A 534 -15.66 54.42 5.62
N PRO A 535 -14.36 54.57 5.90
CA PRO A 535 -13.92 55.71 6.65
C PRO A 535 -12.95 56.54 5.80
N ALA A 536 -13.43 57.14 4.70
CA ALA A 536 -12.67 58.20 4.06
C ALA A 536 -12.92 59.47 4.84
N VAL A 537 -11.96 59.88 5.67
CA VAL A 537 -11.97 61.23 6.23
C VAL A 537 -11.94 62.19 5.03
N PRO A 538 -12.93 63.08 4.84
CA PRO A 538 -12.94 63.97 3.69
C PRO A 538 -11.59 64.69 3.52
N ALA A 539 -11.01 64.65 2.30
CA ALA A 539 -9.65 65.16 2.05
C ALA A 539 -9.45 66.64 2.48
N TRP A 540 -10.53 67.42 2.56
CA TRP A 540 -10.46 68.80 3.06
C TRP A 540 -10.15 68.89 4.56
N ILE A 541 -10.42 67.85 5.35
CA ILE A 541 -10.10 67.79 6.79
C ILE A 541 -8.58 67.64 6.99
N LYS A 542 -7.85 67.06 6.02
CA LYS A 542 -6.37 67.03 6.03
C LYS A 542 -5.76 68.44 6.10
N ASN A 543 -6.44 69.45 5.53
CA ASN A 543 -6.00 70.84 5.64
C ASN A 543 -6.04 71.35 7.08
N ASN A 544 -7.05 70.96 7.88
CA ASN A 544 -7.16 71.36 9.28
C ASN A 544 -6.06 70.70 10.13
N ALA A 545 -5.74 69.42 9.85
CA ALA A 545 -4.63 68.72 10.49
C ALA A 545 -3.27 69.33 10.13
N GLY A 546 -3.07 69.72 8.85
CA GLY A 546 -1.87 70.42 8.40
C GLY A 546 -1.71 71.80 9.05
N TRP A 547 -2.77 72.62 9.07
CA TRP A 547 -2.75 73.92 9.74
C TRP A 547 -2.48 73.81 11.24
N TRP A 548 -2.97 72.75 11.88
CA TRP A 548 -2.67 72.51 13.29
C TRP A 548 -1.21 72.12 13.51
N ALA A 549 -0.68 71.20 12.71
CA ALA A 549 0.71 70.76 12.79
C ALA A 549 1.70 71.91 12.52
N GLU A 550 1.39 72.80 11.59
CA GLU A 550 2.19 73.99 11.25
C GLU A 550 2.03 75.16 12.25
N GLY A 551 1.11 75.03 13.23
CA GLY A 551 0.83 76.07 14.22
C GLY A 551 0.00 77.25 13.70
N ALA A 552 -0.65 77.10 12.55
CA ALA A 552 -1.57 78.08 11.99
C ALA A 552 -2.94 78.09 12.71
N ILE A 553 -3.32 76.98 13.34
CA ILE A 553 -4.42 76.91 14.32
C ILE A 553 -3.92 76.34 15.64
N ASP A 554 -4.52 76.80 16.75
CA ASP A 554 -4.18 76.34 18.09
C ASP A 554 -4.88 75.02 18.45
N ASP A 555 -4.44 74.42 19.56
CA ASP A 555 -4.90 73.11 20.02
C ASP A 555 -6.40 73.12 20.34
N ASP A 556 -6.91 74.21 20.92
CA ASP A 556 -8.34 74.37 21.25
C ASP A 556 -9.21 74.43 19.98
N ALA A 557 -8.79 75.18 18.95
CA ALA A 557 -9.50 75.28 17.68
C ALA A 557 -9.51 73.94 16.93
N PHE A 558 -8.39 73.20 16.95
CA PHE A 558 -8.32 71.87 16.33
C PHE A 558 -9.25 70.87 17.04
N VAL A 559 -9.21 70.80 18.38
CA VAL A 559 -10.07 69.90 19.17
C VAL A 559 -11.54 70.20 18.93
N GLN A 560 -11.96 71.48 19.00
CA GLN A 560 -13.35 71.86 18.73
C GLN A 560 -13.78 71.50 17.30
N GLY A 561 -12.87 71.66 16.33
CA GLY A 561 -13.09 71.25 14.94
C GLY A 561 -13.35 69.75 14.81
N ILE A 562 -12.50 68.91 15.41
CA ILE A 562 -12.69 67.45 15.39
C ILE A 562 -13.96 67.03 16.12
N GLN A 563 -14.25 67.61 17.28
CA GLN A 563 -15.49 67.35 18.03
C GLN A 563 -16.74 67.66 17.19
N PHE A 564 -16.74 68.80 16.49
CA PHE A 564 -17.84 69.16 15.60
C PHE A 564 -17.99 68.15 14.44
N LEU A 565 -16.88 67.73 13.83
CA LEU A 565 -16.91 66.76 12.73
C LEU A 565 -17.44 65.38 13.18
N ILE A 566 -17.12 64.96 14.39
CA ILE A 566 -17.64 63.71 14.97
C ILE A 566 -19.14 63.85 15.24
N LYS A 567 -19.56 64.95 15.88
CA LYS A 567 -20.95 65.21 16.22
C LYS A 567 -21.87 65.26 14.99
N GLU A 568 -21.40 65.83 13.88
CA GLU A 568 -22.14 65.92 12.62
C GLU A 568 -22.00 64.66 11.73
N ASN A 569 -21.41 63.57 12.25
CA ASN A 569 -21.14 62.32 11.52
C ASN A 569 -20.30 62.51 10.24
N VAL A 570 -19.45 63.53 10.20
CA VAL A 570 -18.52 63.80 9.09
C VAL A 570 -17.21 63.05 9.27
N LEU A 571 -16.78 62.87 10.52
CA LEU A 571 -15.65 62.03 10.91
C LEU A 571 -16.18 60.89 11.80
N LEU A 572 -16.19 59.68 11.26
CA LEU A 572 -16.59 58.49 12.01
C LEU A 572 -15.39 57.96 12.80
N ILE A 573 -15.54 57.84 14.12
CA ILE A 573 -14.53 57.25 15.01
C ILE A 573 -15.09 55.91 15.52
N PRO A 574 -14.33 54.81 15.44
CA PRO A 574 -14.74 53.53 16.02
C PRO A 574 -15.09 53.67 17.50
N ALA A 575 -15.97 52.81 18.02
CA ALA A 575 -16.45 52.88 19.41
C ALA A 575 -15.28 53.00 20.41
N THR A 576 -15.23 54.12 21.13
CA THR A 576 -14.14 54.47 22.06
C THR A 576 -14.73 55.01 23.36
N SER A 577 -14.26 54.54 24.52
CA SER A 577 -14.73 55.00 25.83
C SER A 577 -14.17 56.38 26.19
N SER A 578 -15.02 57.37 26.48
CA SER A 578 -14.57 58.69 26.95
C SER A 578 -13.98 58.61 28.36
N GLY A 579 -12.74 59.10 28.54
CA GLY A 579 -12.06 59.12 29.84
C GLY A 579 -12.47 60.30 30.74
N GLU A 580 -12.24 60.15 32.06
CA GLU A 580 -12.36 61.27 33.01
C GLU A 580 -11.21 62.27 32.82
N ASN A 581 -11.52 63.57 32.93
CA ASN A 581 -10.58 64.66 32.65
C ASN A 581 -9.33 64.57 33.56
N SER A 582 -8.16 64.27 32.97
CA SER A 582 -6.92 63.97 33.69
C SER A 582 -6.16 65.20 34.22
N GLY A 583 -6.70 66.41 34.05
CA GLY A 583 -6.16 67.64 34.66
C GLY A 583 -5.01 68.30 33.89
N SER A 584 -4.49 67.69 32.81
CA SER A 584 -3.68 68.37 31.80
C SER A 584 -4.41 68.41 30.46
N ASN A 585 -4.88 69.58 30.04
CA ASN A 585 -5.46 69.78 28.70
C ASN A 585 -4.38 69.86 27.60
N GLU A 586 -3.15 69.43 27.87
CA GLU A 586 -2.04 69.51 26.92
C GLU A 586 -2.07 68.32 25.95
N ILE A 587 -2.11 68.61 24.65
CA ILE A 587 -2.06 67.59 23.61
C ILE A 587 -0.62 67.10 23.44
N PRO A 588 -0.35 65.78 23.56
CA PRO A 588 0.99 65.25 23.32
C PRO A 588 1.53 65.59 21.93
N ALA A 589 2.80 66.00 21.88
CA ALA A 589 3.45 66.41 20.63
C ALA A 589 3.43 65.34 19.53
N TRP A 590 3.40 64.05 19.89
CA TRP A 590 3.33 62.96 18.90
C TRP A 590 2.00 62.94 18.14
N ILE A 591 0.89 63.37 18.75
CA ILE A 591 -0.42 63.45 18.08
C ILE A 591 -0.39 64.55 17.03
N LYS A 592 0.26 65.68 17.37
CA LYS A 592 0.45 66.81 16.46
C LYS A 592 1.35 66.43 15.28
N ASN A 593 2.41 65.67 15.54
CA ASN A 593 3.27 65.12 14.48
C ASN A 593 2.52 64.16 13.57
N ASN A 594 1.71 63.25 14.13
CA ASN A 594 0.89 62.32 13.35
C ASN A 594 -0.13 63.06 12.48
N ALA A 595 -0.76 64.12 12.99
CA ALA A 595 -1.66 64.95 12.21
C ALA A 595 -0.96 65.62 11.00
N GLY A 596 0.28 66.07 11.18
CA GLY A 596 1.12 66.58 10.09
C GLY A 596 1.44 65.51 9.04
N TRP A 597 1.93 64.34 9.49
CA TRP A 597 2.21 63.22 8.58
C TRP A 597 0.97 62.73 7.84
N TRP A 598 -0.20 62.76 8.49
CA TRP A 598 -1.45 62.39 7.86
C TRP A 598 -1.90 63.40 6.79
N ALA A 599 -1.70 64.70 7.05
CA ALA A 599 -1.97 65.76 6.10
C ALA A 599 -1.07 65.68 4.85
N GLU A 600 0.17 65.22 5.01
CA GLU A 600 1.13 64.98 3.93
C GLU A 600 0.93 63.63 3.21
N GLY A 601 0.02 62.79 3.71
CA GLY A 601 -0.22 61.45 3.17
C GLY A 601 0.86 60.42 3.51
N ALA A 602 1.70 60.70 4.51
CA ALA A 602 2.75 59.81 4.99
C ALA A 602 2.23 58.71 5.94
N ILE A 603 1.04 58.87 6.52
CA ILE A 603 0.31 57.84 7.26
C ILE A 603 -1.14 57.75 6.78
N ASP A 604 -1.77 56.59 6.97
CA ASP A 604 -3.14 56.31 6.56
C ASP A 604 -4.19 56.91 7.51
N ASP A 605 -5.46 56.86 7.10
CA ASP A 605 -6.58 57.41 7.85
C ASP A 605 -6.78 56.66 9.18
N ASP A 606 -6.49 55.36 9.24
CA ASP A 606 -6.57 54.54 10.46
C ASP A 606 -5.55 55.00 11.52
N ALA A 607 -4.30 55.27 11.12
CA ALA A 607 -3.27 55.77 12.03
C ALA A 607 -3.61 57.17 12.59
N PHE A 608 -4.27 58.02 11.80
CA PHE A 608 -4.77 59.30 12.28
C PHE A 608 -5.96 59.14 13.25
N VAL A 609 -6.91 58.27 12.90
CA VAL A 609 -8.10 57.97 13.73
C VAL A 609 -7.68 57.42 15.09
N GLN A 610 -6.65 56.57 15.17
CA GLN A 610 -6.10 56.09 16.45
C GLN A 610 -5.60 57.22 17.35
N GLY A 611 -5.03 58.28 16.77
CA GLY A 611 -4.65 59.49 17.49
C GLY A 611 -5.85 60.23 18.08
N ILE A 612 -6.96 60.30 17.33
CA ILE A 612 -8.23 60.89 17.81
C ILE A 612 -8.86 60.02 18.91
N GLN A 613 -8.83 58.69 18.78
CA GLN A 613 -9.29 57.76 19.82
C GLN A 613 -8.49 57.92 21.12
N PHE A 614 -7.18 58.15 21.02
CA PHE A 614 -6.36 58.46 22.19
C PHE A 614 -6.82 59.74 22.90
N LEU A 615 -7.10 60.81 22.15
CA LEU A 615 -7.60 62.07 22.73
C LEU A 615 -8.95 61.88 23.45
N ILE A 616 -9.83 61.05 22.89
CA ILE A 616 -11.13 60.69 23.49
C ILE A 616 -10.95 59.89 24.78
N THR A 617 -10.09 58.88 24.73
CA THR A 617 -9.82 57.97 25.87
C THR A 617 -9.17 58.72 27.04
N ASN A 618 -8.39 59.77 26.78
CA ASN A 618 -7.71 60.55 27.83
C ASN A 618 -8.51 61.79 28.28
N GLY A 619 -9.75 61.95 27.81
CA GLY A 619 -10.64 63.05 28.22
C GLY A 619 -10.25 64.43 27.68
N ILE A 620 -9.29 64.49 26.74
CA ILE A 620 -8.84 65.73 26.08
C ILE A 620 -9.86 66.14 25.01
N LEU A 621 -10.47 65.16 24.33
CA LEU A 621 -11.52 65.36 23.34
C LEU A 621 -12.81 64.70 23.82
N GLN A 622 -13.87 65.50 23.97
CA GLN A 622 -15.18 65.01 24.41
C GLN A 622 -16.11 64.85 23.19
N VAL A 623 -16.69 63.66 23.02
CA VAL A 623 -17.59 63.32 21.92
C VAL A 623 -18.98 62.97 22.41
#